data_AF-A0A2S5DIN8-F1
#
_entry.id   AF-A0A2S5DIN8-F1
#
_cell.length_a   1.000
_cell.length_b   1.000
_cell.length_c   1.000
_cell.angle_alpha   90.00
_cell.angle_beta   90.00
_cell.angle_gamma   90.00
#
_symmetry.space_group_name_H-M   'P 1'
#
loop_
_entity.id
_entity.type
_entity.pdbx_description
1 polymer ?
#
loop_
_entity_poly.entity_id
_entity_poly.type
_entity_poly.pdbx_seq_one_letter_code
_entity_poly.pdbx_strand_id
1 'polypeptide(L)' 'MAEFEQMSQDRHDGPDNSLWRDGREHTPAGWQMALPAGAAPRLHLVLANPGAAPVAQDYAQDAAFWSQPARTLLP' A
#
# COMPACT_ATOMS: atom_id res chain seq x y z
N MET A 1 2.17 -11.84 -3.49
CA MET A 1 2.05 -10.52 -2.83
C MET A 1 3.42 -9.98 -2.44
N ALA A 2 4.21 -10.72 -1.64
CA ALA A 2 5.54 -10.27 -1.19
C ALA A 2 6.48 -9.79 -2.32
N GLU A 3 6.44 -10.42 -3.49
CA GLU A 3 7.26 -9.99 -4.64
C GLU A 3 6.91 -8.58 -5.13
N PHE A 4 5.62 -8.28 -5.34
CA PHE A 4 5.18 -6.94 -5.75
C PHE A 4 5.43 -5.87 -4.68
N GLU A 5 5.36 -6.26 -3.41
CA GLU A 5 5.72 -5.37 -2.30
C GLU A 5 7.21 -5.00 -2.38
N GLN A 6 8.08 -5.99 -2.52
CA GLN A 6 9.53 -5.77 -2.66
C GLN A 6 9.86 -4.93 -3.89
N MET A 7 9.26 -5.24 -5.05
CA MET A 7 9.44 -4.46 -6.29
C MET A 7 9.00 -3.01 -6.10
N SER A 8 7.87 -2.77 -5.43
CA SER A 8 7.35 -1.41 -5.24
C SER A 8 8.24 -0.51 -4.39
N GLN A 9 9.13 -1.09 -3.58
CA GLN A 9 10.05 -0.39 -2.70
C GLN A 9 11.44 -0.19 -3.33
N ASP A 10 11.60 -0.47 -4.63
CA ASP A 10 12.88 -0.31 -5.31
C ASP A 10 13.37 1.15 -5.29
N ARG A 11 14.67 1.30 -5.05
CA ARG A 11 15.38 2.59 -4.97
C ARG A 11 16.60 2.65 -5.91
N HIS A 12 16.66 1.80 -6.94
CA HIS A 12 17.90 1.55 -7.67
C HIS A 12 18.44 2.79 -8.42
N ASP A 13 17.59 3.46 -9.19
CA ASP A 13 18.01 4.49 -10.16
C ASP A 13 18.00 5.93 -9.59
N GLY A 14 18.22 6.06 -8.27
CA GLY A 14 18.22 7.34 -7.57
C GLY A 14 16.81 7.93 -7.36
N PRO A 15 16.72 9.13 -6.78
CA PRO A 15 15.48 9.62 -6.13
C PRO A 15 14.33 9.96 -7.09
N ASP A 16 14.66 10.21 -8.36
CA ASP A 16 13.69 10.59 -9.39
C ASP A 16 13.36 9.47 -10.38
N ASN A 17 14.21 8.44 -10.51
CA ASN A 17 14.04 7.39 -11.52
C ASN A 17 13.81 5.99 -10.91
N SER A 18 13.84 5.87 -9.58
CA SER A 18 13.41 4.67 -8.86
C SER A 18 11.89 4.44 -8.94
N LEU A 19 11.44 3.22 -8.61
CA LEU A 19 10.00 2.94 -8.44
C LEU A 19 9.45 3.63 -7.19
N TRP A 20 10.19 3.62 -6.09
CA TRP A 20 9.89 4.40 -4.90
C TRP A 20 10.62 5.74 -4.94
N ARG A 21 9.94 6.77 -5.44
CA ARG A 21 10.53 8.10 -5.67
C ARG A 21 10.54 8.92 -4.38
N ASP A 22 11.61 9.65 -4.17
CA ASP A 22 11.81 10.56 -3.03
C ASP A 22 12.58 11.85 -3.38
N GLY A 23 12.59 12.20 -4.67
CA GLY A 23 13.25 13.40 -5.21
C GLY A 23 12.30 14.57 -5.44
N ARG A 24 12.21 15.02 -6.70
CA ARG A 24 11.26 16.08 -7.10
C ARG A 24 9.82 15.61 -7.01
N GLU A 25 9.60 14.33 -7.25
CA GLU A 25 8.34 13.65 -7.06
C GLU A 25 8.52 12.59 -5.98
N HIS A 26 7.48 12.41 -5.17
CA HIS A 26 7.44 11.38 -4.14
C HIS A 26 6.41 10.32 -4.51
N THR A 27 6.66 9.06 -4.18
CA THR A 27 5.63 8.02 -4.16
C THR A 27 4.82 8.15 -2.86
N PRO A 28 3.59 8.71 -2.88
CA PRO A 28 2.86 8.99 -1.64
C PRO A 28 2.20 7.73 -1.07
N ALA A 29 2.08 6.66 -1.86
CA ALA A 29 1.49 5.41 -1.43
C ALA A 29 1.97 4.22 -2.29
N GLY A 30 2.03 3.05 -1.67
CA GLY A 30 2.08 1.75 -2.33
C GLY A 30 0.76 1.03 -2.15
N TRP A 31 0.18 0.48 -3.22
CA TRP A 31 -1.10 -0.23 -3.20
C TRP A 31 -0.97 -1.59 -3.87
N GLN A 32 -1.30 -2.66 -3.15
CA GLN A 32 -1.28 -4.01 -3.68
C GLN A 32 -2.54 -4.77 -3.26
N MET A 33 -3.20 -5.42 -4.21
CA MET A 33 -4.40 -6.21 -3.96
C MET A 33 -4.28 -7.61 -4.54
N ALA A 34 -4.72 -8.61 -3.78
CA ALA A 34 -4.81 -10.01 -4.19
C ALA A 34 -6.27 -10.45 -4.15
N LEU A 35 -6.71 -11.08 -5.24
CA LEU A 35 -8.09 -11.52 -5.47
C LEU A 35 -8.16 -13.04 -5.66
N PRO A 36 -7.94 -13.84 -4.61
CA PRO A 36 -8.04 -15.29 -4.71
C PRO A 36 -9.49 -15.74 -4.97
N ALA A 37 -9.68 -16.67 -5.89
CA ALA A 37 -10.99 -17.26 -6.13
C ALA A 37 -11.49 -18.02 -4.89
N GLY A 38 -12.74 -17.78 -4.48
CA GLY A 38 -13.34 -18.46 -3.32
C GLY A 38 -12.83 -18.01 -1.96
N ALA A 39 -12.02 -16.95 -1.87
CA ALA A 39 -11.55 -16.37 -0.61
C ALA A 39 -11.66 -14.84 -0.63
N ALA A 40 -11.60 -14.23 0.56
CA ALA A 40 -11.70 -12.78 0.69
C ALA A 40 -10.49 -12.07 0.03
N PRO A 41 -10.72 -10.95 -0.69
CA PRO A 41 -9.64 -10.09 -1.19
C PRO A 41 -8.71 -9.64 -0.06
N ARG A 42 -7.42 -9.53 -0.36
CA ARG A 42 -6.43 -8.94 0.54
C ARG A 42 -5.90 -7.64 -0.05
N LEU A 43 -5.93 -6.57 0.73
CA LEU A 43 -5.33 -5.28 0.41
C LEU A 43 -4.15 -5.04 1.33
N HIS A 44 -2.98 -4.77 0.76
CA HIS A 44 -1.84 -4.19 1.46
C HIS A 44 -1.68 -2.75 0.97
N LEU A 45 -1.61 -1.80 1.91
CA LEU A 45 -1.42 -0.39 1.62
C LEU A 45 -0.29 0.17 2.47
N VAL A 46 0.62 0.90 1.82
CA VAL A 46 1.60 1.77 2.49
C VAL A 46 1.24 3.22 2.16
N LEU A 47 1.00 4.06 3.15
CA LEU A 47 0.88 5.52 3.00
C LEU A 47 2.15 6.20 3.48
N ALA A 48 2.67 7.12 2.66
CA ALA A 48 3.87 7.90 2.93
C ALA A 48 3.55 9.40 2.81
N ASN A 49 2.61 9.86 3.65
CA ASN A 49 2.20 11.26 3.69
C ASN A 49 3.40 12.18 4.01
N PRO A 50 3.59 13.29 3.28
CA PRO A 50 4.69 14.22 3.55
C PRO A 50 4.68 14.73 4.99
N GLY A 51 5.84 14.67 5.66
CA GLY A 51 5.99 15.10 7.05
C GLY A 51 5.51 14.10 8.11
N ALA A 52 5.00 12.93 7.71
CA ALA A 52 4.65 11.83 8.59
C ALA A 52 5.54 10.61 8.33
N ALA A 53 5.66 9.74 9.33
CA ALA A 53 6.26 8.43 9.13
C ALA A 53 5.33 7.55 8.27
N PRO A 54 5.86 6.73 7.35
CA PRO A 54 5.03 5.83 6.57
C PRO A 54 4.24 4.84 7.44
N VAL A 55 3.00 4.56 7.04
CA VAL A 55 2.11 3.60 7.72
C VAL A 55 1.73 2.49 6.75
N ALA A 56 1.93 1.24 7.15
CA ALA A 56 1.52 0.07 6.40
C ALA A 56 0.31 -0.60 7.07
N GLN A 57 -0.67 -1.05 6.28
CA GLN A 57 -1.79 -1.84 6.75
C GLN A 57 -2.20 -2.94 5.79
N ASP A 58 -2.70 -4.03 6.39
CA ASP A 58 -3.25 -5.18 5.70
C ASP A 58 -4.73 -5.36 6.05
N TYR A 59 -5.56 -5.50 5.02
CA TYR A 59 -7.00 -5.75 5.18
C TYR A 59 -7.39 -7.03 4.47
N ALA A 60 -8.07 -7.92 5.21
CA ALA A 60 -8.90 -8.96 4.61
C ALA A 60 -10.30 -8.39 4.40
N GLN A 61 -10.74 -8.26 3.15
CA GLN A 61 -12.01 -7.64 2.79
C GLN A 61 -13.14 -8.68 2.80
N ASP A 62 -13.32 -9.35 3.94
CA ASP A 62 -14.39 -10.31 4.18
C ASP A 62 -15.71 -9.64 4.58
N ALA A 63 -16.74 -10.44 4.86
CA ALA A 63 -18.04 -9.92 5.27
C ALA A 63 -17.97 -9.07 6.55
N ALA A 64 -17.06 -9.39 7.49
CA ALA A 64 -16.90 -8.63 8.71
C ALA A 64 -16.29 -7.25 8.42
N PHE A 65 -15.26 -7.20 7.58
CA PHE A 65 -14.67 -5.94 7.12
C PHE A 65 -15.71 -5.02 6.49
N TRP A 66 -16.60 -5.55 5.64
CA TRP A 66 -17.63 -4.74 5.00
C TRP A 66 -18.81 -4.39 5.91
N SER A 67 -19.02 -5.14 6.99
CA SER A 67 -20.09 -4.84 7.96
C SER A 67 -19.74 -3.68 8.91
N GLN A 68 -18.48 -3.22 8.92
CA GLN A 68 -18.06 -2.12 9.78
C GLN A 68 -18.67 -0.77 9.33
N PRO A 69 -18.91 0.18 10.27
CA PRO A 69 -19.31 1.53 9.89
C PRO A 69 -18.26 2.22 9.03
N ALA A 70 -18.73 3.02 8.06
CA ALA A 70 -17.86 3.84 7.23
C ALA A 70 -17.02 4.79 8.09
N ARG A 71 -15.70 4.73 7.93
CA ARG A 71 -14.73 5.59 8.60
C ARG A 71 -13.39 5.55 7.87
N THR A 72 -12.54 6.52 8.14
CA THR A 72 -11.13 6.48 7.74
C THR A 72 -10.42 5.36 8.51
N LEU A 73 -9.71 4.48 7.79
CA LEU A 73 -9.01 3.33 8.37
C LEU A 73 -7.48 3.48 8.38
N LEU A 74 -6.97 4.48 7.66
CA LEU A 74 -5.56 4.83 7.53
C LEU A 74 -5.42 6.36 7.56
N PRO A 75 -4.40 6.88 8.23
CA PRO A 75 -4.21 8.32 8.45
C PRO A 75 -3.76 9.08 7.19
#